data_AF-A0A3Q8C8C6-F1
#
_entry.id   AF-A0A3Q8C8C6-F1
#
_cell.length_a   1.000
_cell.length_b   1.000
_cell.length_c   1.000
_cell.angle_alpha   90.00
_cell.angle_beta   90.00
_cell.angle_gamma   90.00
#
_symmetry.space_group_name_H-M   'P 1'
#
loop_
_entity.id
_entity.type
_entity.pdbx_description
1 polymer ?
#
loop_
_entity_poly.entity_id
_entity_poly.type
_entity_poly.pdbx_seq_one_letter_code
_entity_poly.pdbx_strand_id
1 'polypeptide(L)'
;MKTEIYVVSHKNVKMPNESIYVPVQVGTNKENFKGFERDNTGFNISKKNPNYCELTVQYWAWKNRAADAKGIVHYRRYFSNGGMFFFKTPDEKFNEILKSDKVASLLEKNEAILPCKRNYYIETSWSHYEHAHHIEGLEIAKEVISERYPDYIDAFEEVVNRKAVHMFNMLIAKSEVFDSYTEWLFNILPEVEKRVDISEYSTYEKRIFGFISEILLDVWFEKNQIKYTELPVLFMGKQNWFRKIGLFFLRKMGLSKKAV
;
A
#
# COMPACT_ATOMS: atom_id res chain seq x y z
N MET A 1 3.21 -20.89 12.47
CA MET A 1 3.09 -19.44 12.32
C MET A 1 1.66 -19.10 11.91
N LYS A 2 0.90 -18.43 12.77
CA LYS A 2 -0.43 -17.89 12.47
C LYS A 2 -0.27 -16.63 11.61
N THR A 3 -0.75 -16.68 10.37
CA THR A 3 -0.67 -15.56 9.42
C THR A 3 -2.06 -15.02 9.10
N GLU A 4 -2.24 -13.70 9.16
CA GLU A 4 -3.45 -13.02 8.71
C GLU A 4 -3.10 -11.93 7.68
N ILE A 5 -3.66 -12.02 6.48
CA ILE A 5 -3.52 -11.06 5.39
C ILE A 5 -4.88 -10.40 5.15
N TYR A 6 -4.99 -9.13 5.50
CA TYR A 6 -6.22 -8.37 5.42
C TYR A 6 -6.46 -7.88 3.99
N VAL A 7 -7.54 -8.37 3.37
CA VAL A 7 -7.95 -7.98 2.03
C VAL A 7 -8.88 -6.77 2.13
N VAL A 8 -8.32 -5.59 1.85
CA VAL A 8 -9.02 -4.30 1.93
C VAL A 8 -10.03 -4.18 0.80
N SER A 9 -11.31 -4.06 1.14
CA SER A 9 -12.38 -3.95 0.14
C SER A 9 -13.45 -2.92 0.48
N HIS A 10 -13.90 -2.18 -0.52
CA HIS A 10 -15.13 -1.38 -0.48
C HIS A 10 -16.25 -2.00 -1.34
N LYS A 11 -16.04 -3.23 -1.84
CA LYS A 11 -16.99 -3.97 -2.68
C LYS A 11 -17.13 -5.41 -2.20
N ASN A 12 -18.34 -5.95 -2.31
CA ASN A 12 -18.54 -7.38 -2.13
C ASN A 12 -18.01 -8.12 -3.37
N VAL A 13 -16.87 -8.80 -3.23
CA VAL A 13 -16.17 -9.47 -4.33
C VAL A 13 -15.71 -10.87 -3.91
N LYS A 14 -15.38 -11.70 -4.90
CA LYS A 14 -14.74 -12.99 -4.70
C LYS A 14 -13.42 -12.83 -3.94
N MET A 15 -13.24 -13.65 -2.92
CA MET A 15 -12.04 -13.70 -2.09
C MET A 15 -11.17 -14.92 -2.42
N PRO A 16 -9.85 -14.88 -2.10
CA PRO A 16 -9.01 -16.06 -2.16
C PRO A 16 -9.56 -17.17 -1.25
N ASN A 17 -9.35 -18.44 -1.64
CA ASN A 17 -9.85 -19.58 -0.87
C ASN A 17 -8.98 -19.92 0.36
N GLU A 18 -7.74 -19.44 0.40
CA GLU A 18 -6.82 -19.71 1.51
C GLU A 18 -7.24 -18.96 2.77
N SER A 19 -7.23 -19.65 3.92
CA SER A 19 -7.70 -19.14 5.21
C SER A 19 -6.88 -17.99 5.78
N ILE A 20 -5.65 -17.80 5.30
CA ILE A 20 -4.81 -16.65 5.68
C ILE A 20 -5.40 -15.32 5.19
N TYR A 21 -6.26 -15.32 4.18
CA TYR A 21 -6.85 -14.09 3.65
C TYR A 21 -8.13 -13.74 4.41
N VAL A 22 -8.05 -12.67 5.18
CA VAL A 22 -9.16 -12.14 5.98
C VAL A 22 -9.79 -10.97 5.22
N PRO A 23 -11.00 -11.12 4.65
CA PRO A 23 -11.67 -10.00 3.98
C PRO A 23 -12.10 -8.94 5.00
N VAL A 24 -11.70 -7.69 4.76
CA VAL A 24 -12.06 -6.54 5.60
C VAL A 24 -12.75 -5.48 4.76
N GLN A 25 -14.00 -5.19 5.11
CA GLN A 25 -14.75 -4.10 4.51
C GLN A 25 -14.39 -2.77 5.16
N VAL A 26 -14.05 -1.79 4.32
CA VAL A 26 -13.61 -0.46 4.74
C VAL A 26 -14.73 0.57 4.86
N GLY A 27 -14.47 1.57 5.68
CA GLY A 27 -15.29 2.76 5.81
C GLY A 27 -16.61 2.51 6.54
N THR A 28 -17.49 3.51 6.48
CA THR A 28 -18.69 3.57 7.32
C THR A 28 -19.99 3.24 6.59
N ASN A 29 -19.91 2.52 5.47
CA ASN A 29 -21.12 2.10 4.74
C ASN A 29 -22.04 1.29 5.68
N LYS A 30 -23.36 1.54 5.61
CA LYS A 30 -24.38 0.86 6.42
C LYS A 30 -24.51 -0.62 6.07
N GLU A 31 -24.28 -0.98 4.80
CA GLU A 31 -24.30 -2.38 4.36
C GLU A 31 -23.09 -3.12 4.93
N ASN A 32 -23.30 -4.32 5.48
CA ASN A 32 -22.24 -5.25 5.88
C ASN A 32 -22.15 -6.40 4.87
N PHE A 33 -20.98 -6.58 4.26
CA PHE A 33 -20.75 -7.70 3.37
C PHE A 33 -20.66 -9.01 4.18
N LYS A 34 -21.42 -10.02 3.78
CA LYS A 34 -21.42 -11.32 4.47
C LYS A 34 -20.03 -11.95 4.41
N GLY A 35 -19.51 -12.33 5.57
CA GLY A 35 -18.20 -12.97 5.70
C GLY A 35 -17.01 -12.01 5.71
N PHE A 36 -17.25 -10.70 5.73
CA PHE A 36 -16.21 -9.68 5.86
C PHE A 36 -16.18 -9.15 7.28
N GLU A 37 -14.98 -8.96 7.80
CA GLU A 37 -14.74 -8.14 8.99
C GLU A 37 -14.99 -6.65 8.66
N ARG A 38 -15.17 -5.83 9.69
CA ARG A 38 -15.38 -4.39 9.53
C ARG A 38 -14.29 -3.59 10.22
N ASP A 39 -13.67 -2.68 9.46
CA ASP A 39 -12.65 -1.77 9.98
C ASP A 39 -13.20 -0.71 10.95
N ASN A 40 -14.52 -0.63 11.13
CA ASN A 40 -15.21 0.32 12.02
C ASN A 40 -15.55 -0.27 13.40
N THR A 41 -14.96 -1.42 13.74
CA THR A 41 -15.13 -2.11 15.01
C THR A 41 -13.90 -1.93 15.90
N GLY A 42 -14.05 -2.11 17.22
CA GLY A 42 -12.93 -1.98 18.17
C GLY A 42 -12.23 -0.62 18.07
N PHE A 43 -10.90 -0.61 18.24
CA PHE A 43 -10.10 0.60 18.03
C PHE A 43 -9.95 0.88 16.54
N ASN A 44 -10.48 2.00 16.06
CA ASN A 44 -10.50 2.28 14.64
C ASN A 44 -10.46 3.76 14.27
N ILE A 45 -10.17 3.98 12.99
CA ILE A 45 -10.21 5.28 12.30
C ILE A 45 -11.01 5.17 10.99
N SER A 46 -11.99 4.26 10.91
CA SER A 46 -12.74 3.97 9.68
C SER A 46 -13.40 5.20 9.05
N LYS A 47 -13.82 6.18 9.87
CA LYS A 47 -14.34 7.48 9.41
C LYS A 47 -13.34 8.26 8.52
N LYS A 48 -12.04 8.00 8.67
CA LYS A 48 -10.97 8.62 7.88
C LYS A 48 -10.68 7.91 6.55
N ASN A 49 -11.39 6.83 6.23
CA ASN A 49 -11.18 6.05 5.00
C ASN A 49 -11.19 6.89 3.70
N PRO A 50 -12.02 7.95 3.54
CA PRO A 50 -11.95 8.80 2.35
C PRO A 50 -10.56 9.40 2.09
N ASN A 51 -9.75 9.60 3.13
CA ASN A 51 -8.45 10.26 3.04
C ASN A 51 -7.28 9.28 3.28
N TYR A 52 -7.45 8.35 4.22
CA TYR A 52 -6.44 7.36 4.62
C TYR A 52 -6.53 6.04 3.83
N CYS A 53 -7.60 5.82 3.08
CA CYS A 53 -7.78 4.64 2.24
C CYS A 53 -7.54 3.33 3.03
N GLU A 54 -6.77 2.39 2.47
CA GLU A 54 -6.40 1.11 3.07
C GLU A 54 -5.75 1.21 4.45
N LEU A 55 -5.12 2.33 4.79
CA LEU A 55 -4.43 2.50 6.08
C LEU A 55 -5.39 2.40 7.26
N THR A 56 -6.69 2.67 7.04
CA THR A 56 -7.73 2.44 8.05
C THR A 56 -7.81 0.97 8.49
N VAL A 57 -7.64 0.03 7.56
CA VAL A 57 -7.55 -1.41 7.87
C VAL A 57 -6.21 -1.75 8.50
N GLN A 58 -5.12 -1.12 8.05
CA GLN A 58 -3.79 -1.33 8.66
C GLN A 58 -3.82 -0.97 10.15
N TYR A 59 -4.37 0.21 10.48
CA TYR A 59 -4.58 0.66 11.86
C TYR A 59 -5.46 -0.30 12.65
N TRP A 60 -6.60 -0.69 12.08
CA TRP A 60 -7.53 -1.62 12.72
C TRP A 60 -6.87 -2.98 12.99
N ALA A 61 -6.11 -3.51 12.04
CA ALA A 61 -5.38 -4.75 12.21
C ALA A 61 -4.33 -4.66 13.32
N TRP A 62 -3.56 -3.59 13.34
CA TRP A 62 -2.57 -3.32 14.39
C TRP A 62 -3.20 -3.34 15.79
N LYS A 63 -4.33 -2.68 15.96
CA LYS A 63 -4.97 -2.54 17.29
C LYS A 63 -5.84 -3.72 17.72
N ASN A 64 -6.37 -4.51 16.79
CA ASN A 64 -7.43 -5.47 17.10
C ASN A 64 -7.08 -6.93 16.77
N ARG A 65 -5.95 -7.19 16.08
CA ARG A 65 -5.61 -8.53 15.59
C ARG A 65 -4.30 -9.05 16.16
N ALA A 66 -4.33 -10.29 16.63
CA ALA A 66 -3.17 -11.03 17.12
C ALA A 66 -2.83 -12.18 16.15
N ALA A 67 -1.69 -12.06 15.47
CA ALA A 67 -1.15 -13.06 14.55
C ALA A 67 0.39 -12.96 14.59
N ASP A 68 1.10 -14.04 14.26
CA ASP A 68 2.57 -14.05 14.20
C ASP A 68 3.09 -13.26 12.98
N ALA A 69 2.31 -13.27 11.90
CA ALA A 69 2.53 -12.47 10.70
C ALA A 69 1.24 -11.77 10.27
N LYS A 70 1.36 -10.50 9.90
CA LYS A 70 0.27 -9.63 9.47
C LYS A 70 0.57 -9.11 8.07
N GLY A 71 -0.46 -8.97 7.24
CA GLY A 71 -0.29 -8.38 5.92
C GLY A 71 -1.51 -7.60 5.45
N ILE A 72 -1.31 -6.74 4.48
CA ILE A 72 -2.36 -5.92 3.88
C ILE A 72 -2.25 -5.99 2.36
N VAL A 73 -3.39 -6.27 1.72
CA VAL A 73 -3.52 -6.34 0.26
C VAL A 73 -4.85 -5.72 -0.18
N HIS A 74 -4.99 -5.45 -1.48
CA HIS A 74 -6.24 -4.91 -2.03
C HIS A 74 -7.15 -6.02 -2.52
N TYR A 75 -8.46 -5.80 -2.50
CA TYR A 75 -9.44 -6.72 -3.12
C TYR A 75 -9.18 -7.06 -4.60
N ARG A 76 -8.39 -6.22 -5.29
CA ARG A 76 -8.06 -6.35 -6.72
C ARG A 76 -6.56 -6.48 -7.02
N ARG A 77 -5.71 -6.58 -5.99
CA ARG A 77 -4.25 -6.74 -6.12
C ARG A 77 -3.73 -7.67 -5.04
N TYR A 78 -3.13 -8.77 -5.45
CA TYR A 78 -2.60 -9.80 -4.55
C TYR A 78 -1.14 -10.11 -4.88
N PHE A 79 -0.37 -10.57 -3.90
CA PHE A 79 0.94 -11.12 -4.18
C PHE A 79 0.82 -12.41 -5.01
N SER A 80 1.73 -12.58 -5.96
CA SER A 80 1.83 -13.76 -6.80
C SER A 80 2.56 -14.89 -6.07
N ASN A 81 2.15 -16.12 -6.31
CA ASN A 81 2.83 -17.32 -5.84
C ASN A 81 4.12 -17.65 -6.62
N GLY A 82 4.58 -16.77 -7.53
CA GLY A 82 5.91 -16.89 -8.15
C GLY A 82 6.03 -16.47 -9.61
N GLY A 83 4.98 -15.92 -10.24
CA GLY A 83 5.01 -15.55 -11.65
C GLY A 83 4.28 -14.25 -12.00
N MET A 84 4.62 -13.67 -13.15
CA MET A 84 3.84 -12.59 -13.78
C MET A 84 2.89 -13.19 -14.80
N PHE A 85 1.58 -13.06 -14.56
CA PHE A 85 0.56 -13.68 -15.41
C PHE A 85 -0.30 -12.62 -16.11
N PHE A 86 0.15 -12.17 -17.28
CA PHE A 86 -0.53 -11.09 -18.03
C PHE A 86 -1.74 -11.55 -18.83
N PHE A 87 -1.69 -12.78 -19.36
CA PHE A 87 -2.71 -13.32 -20.28
C PHE A 87 -3.76 -14.20 -19.61
N LYS A 88 -3.57 -14.53 -18.33
CA LYS A 88 -4.57 -15.28 -17.55
C LYS A 88 -5.83 -14.46 -17.31
N THR A 89 -6.97 -15.11 -17.39
CA THR A 89 -8.26 -14.59 -16.96
C THR A 89 -8.26 -14.25 -15.46
N PRO A 90 -9.18 -13.40 -14.97
CA PRO A 90 -9.29 -13.13 -13.53
C PRO A 90 -9.44 -14.40 -12.68
N ASP A 91 -10.21 -15.39 -13.13
CA ASP A 91 -10.42 -16.64 -12.39
C ASP A 91 -9.16 -17.51 -12.32
N GLU A 92 -8.42 -17.62 -13.43
CA GLU A 92 -7.14 -18.34 -13.43
C GLU A 92 -6.10 -17.65 -12.53
N LYS A 93 -6.13 -16.32 -12.43
CA LYS A 93 -5.24 -15.57 -11.53
C LYS A 93 -5.50 -15.86 -10.05
N PHE A 94 -6.72 -16.23 -9.65
CA PHE A 94 -6.99 -16.60 -8.25
C PHE A 94 -6.18 -17.83 -7.82
N ASN A 95 -5.90 -18.76 -8.74
CA ASN A 95 -5.09 -19.94 -8.45
C ASN A 95 -3.59 -19.62 -8.27
N GLU A 96 -3.17 -18.43 -8.70
CA GLU A 96 -1.79 -17.95 -8.64
C GLU A 96 -1.53 -17.01 -7.47
N ILE A 97 -2.54 -16.74 -6.64
CA ILE A 97 -2.38 -15.93 -5.44
C ILE A 97 -1.43 -16.63 -4.46
N LEU A 98 -0.59 -15.84 -3.80
CA LEU A 98 0.41 -16.31 -2.83
C LEU A 98 -0.23 -17.20 -1.76
N LYS A 99 0.39 -18.37 -1.53
CA LYS A 99 -0.10 -19.41 -0.63
C LYS A 99 0.55 -19.37 0.75
N SER A 100 -0.11 -19.95 1.74
CA SER A 100 0.32 -19.95 3.14
C SER A 100 1.68 -20.60 3.39
N ASP A 101 1.96 -21.73 2.75
CA ASP A 101 3.25 -22.43 2.80
C ASP A 101 4.40 -21.55 2.29
N LYS A 102 4.16 -20.82 1.19
CA LYS A 102 5.15 -19.91 0.63
C LYS A 102 5.36 -18.69 1.51
N VAL A 103 4.31 -18.11 2.10
CA VAL A 103 4.46 -17.01 3.08
C VAL A 103 5.34 -17.46 4.25
N ALA A 104 5.08 -18.64 4.81
CA ALA A 104 5.87 -19.18 5.92
C ALA A 104 7.35 -19.33 5.53
N SER A 105 7.65 -19.98 4.40
CA SER A 105 9.05 -20.19 3.97
C SER A 105 9.81 -18.89 3.66
N LEU A 106 9.12 -17.84 3.19
CA LEU A 106 9.74 -16.54 2.94
C LEU A 106 10.01 -15.77 4.24
N LEU A 107 9.11 -15.83 5.22
CA LEU A 107 9.27 -15.16 6.53
C LEU A 107 10.18 -15.92 7.52
N GLU A 108 10.56 -17.16 7.21
CA GLU A 108 11.67 -17.83 7.91
C GLU A 108 13.01 -17.14 7.61
N LYS A 109 13.18 -16.65 6.38
CA LYS A 109 14.45 -16.09 5.88
C LYS A 109 14.49 -14.56 5.91
N ASN A 110 13.33 -13.93 5.96
CA ASN A 110 13.13 -12.49 5.89
C ASN A 110 12.13 -12.05 6.97
N GLU A 111 12.02 -10.75 7.18
CA GLU A 111 11.10 -10.17 8.16
C GLU A 111 9.84 -9.62 7.49
N ALA A 112 9.92 -9.34 6.19
CA ALA A 112 8.83 -8.82 5.39
C ALA A 112 8.86 -9.30 3.93
N ILE A 113 7.70 -9.15 3.27
CA ILE A 113 7.44 -9.38 1.86
C ILE A 113 6.80 -8.09 1.33
N LEU A 114 7.44 -7.50 0.32
CA LEU A 114 6.99 -6.28 -0.34
C LEU A 114 6.65 -6.56 -1.82
N PRO A 115 5.88 -5.71 -2.49
CA PRO A 115 5.69 -5.81 -3.93
C PRO A 115 7.03 -5.59 -4.64
N CYS A 116 7.19 -6.05 -5.88
CA CYS A 116 8.34 -5.59 -6.67
C CYS A 116 8.29 -4.06 -6.86
N LYS A 117 9.44 -3.39 -6.71
CA LYS A 117 9.52 -1.94 -6.93
C LYS A 117 9.09 -1.53 -8.33
N ARG A 118 8.45 -0.37 -8.41
CA ARG A 118 8.18 0.31 -9.68
C ARG A 118 9.36 1.22 -10.01
N ASN A 119 9.98 1.02 -11.17
CA ASN A 119 11.08 1.86 -11.66
C ASN A 119 10.57 3.10 -12.42
N TYR A 120 11.00 4.27 -11.99
CA TYR A 120 10.83 5.56 -12.65
C TYR A 120 12.06 5.86 -13.50
N TYR A 121 12.02 5.55 -14.80
CA TYR A 121 13.20 5.67 -15.66
C TYR A 121 13.80 7.09 -15.74
N ILE A 122 12.98 8.12 -15.50
CA ILE A 122 13.33 9.53 -15.72
C ILE A 122 12.98 10.47 -14.55
N GLU A 123 12.17 10.02 -13.60
CA GLU A 123 11.68 10.83 -12.46
C GLU A 123 12.25 10.25 -11.15
N THR A 124 12.45 11.09 -10.14
CA THR A 124 12.67 10.62 -8.76
C THR A 124 11.32 10.36 -8.11
N SER A 125 11.28 9.68 -6.97
CA SER A 125 10.03 9.53 -6.20
C SER A 125 9.41 10.89 -5.86
N TRP A 126 10.23 11.90 -5.54
CA TRP A 126 9.78 13.29 -5.32
C TRP A 126 9.11 13.88 -6.56
N SER A 127 9.83 13.94 -7.70
CA SER A 127 9.27 14.58 -8.90
C SER A 127 8.12 13.79 -9.50
N HIS A 128 8.10 12.47 -9.32
CA HIS A 128 6.95 11.65 -9.68
C HIS A 128 5.72 12.01 -8.84
N TYR A 129 5.89 12.21 -7.52
CA TYR A 129 4.81 12.62 -6.63
C TYR A 129 4.29 14.01 -6.99
N GLU A 130 5.18 15.00 -7.14
CA GLU A 130 4.84 16.38 -7.55
C GLU A 130 4.04 16.42 -8.86
N HIS A 131 4.39 15.56 -9.83
CA HIS A 131 3.68 15.50 -11.09
C HIS A 131 2.33 14.76 -11.02
N ALA A 132 2.13 13.92 -10.01
CA ALA A 132 0.95 13.07 -9.88
C ALA A 132 -0.08 13.61 -8.88
N HIS A 133 0.38 14.37 -7.89
CA HIS A 133 -0.37 14.80 -6.71
C HIS A 133 0.04 16.21 -6.27
N HIS A 134 -0.75 16.82 -5.40
CA HIS A 134 -0.36 18.06 -4.73
C HIS A 134 0.84 17.81 -3.80
N ILE A 135 1.97 18.47 -4.06
CA ILE A 135 3.26 18.22 -3.38
C ILE A 135 3.26 18.57 -1.89
N GLU A 136 2.42 19.51 -1.48
CA GLU A 136 2.31 20.06 -0.12
C GLU A 136 2.28 18.97 0.96
N GLY A 137 1.52 17.88 0.73
CA GLY A 137 1.45 16.79 1.70
C GLY A 137 2.80 16.09 1.97
N LEU A 138 3.64 15.94 0.94
CA LEU A 138 4.94 15.31 1.07
C LEU A 138 5.97 16.28 1.69
N GLU A 139 5.88 17.58 1.38
CA GLU A 139 6.66 18.63 2.03
C GLU A 139 6.39 18.70 3.53
N ILE A 140 5.11 18.72 3.92
CA ILE A 140 4.72 18.70 5.33
C ILE A 140 5.14 17.38 6.01
N ALA A 141 5.08 16.23 5.31
CA ALA A 141 5.60 14.97 5.86
C ALA A 141 7.11 15.06 6.16
N LYS A 142 7.90 15.69 5.29
CA LYS A 142 9.33 15.96 5.53
C LYS A 142 9.55 16.84 6.75
N GLU A 143 8.77 17.90 6.92
CA GLU A 143 8.84 18.78 8.10
C GLU A 143 8.53 18.01 9.39
N VAL A 144 7.42 17.26 9.42
CA VAL A 144 7.02 16.45 10.57
C VAL A 144 8.11 15.43 10.93
N ILE A 145 8.71 14.77 9.94
CA ILE A 145 9.82 13.84 10.16
C ILE A 145 11.03 14.58 10.72
N SER A 146 11.40 15.72 10.16
CA SER A 146 12.54 16.52 10.64
C SER A 146 12.39 16.94 12.10
N GLU A 147 11.17 17.24 12.54
CA GLU A 147 10.86 17.64 13.92
C GLU A 147 10.78 16.47 14.89
N ARG A 148 10.11 15.37 14.51
CA ARG A 148 9.74 14.27 15.43
C ARG A 148 10.62 13.05 15.34
N TYR A 149 11.21 12.83 14.16
CA TYR A 149 12.06 11.69 13.83
C TYR A 149 13.29 12.19 13.07
N PRO A 150 14.08 13.13 13.65
CA PRO A 150 15.19 13.78 12.95
C PRO A 150 16.22 12.78 12.41
N ASP A 151 16.35 11.62 13.06
CA ASP A 151 17.24 10.56 12.62
C ASP A 151 16.73 9.77 11.39
N TYR A 152 15.49 9.99 10.95
CA TYR A 152 14.93 9.44 9.71
C TYR A 152 15.15 10.36 8.49
N ILE A 153 15.64 11.59 8.67
CA ILE A 153 15.70 12.57 7.57
C ILE A 153 16.64 12.10 6.44
N ASP A 154 17.76 11.48 6.77
CA ASP A 154 18.70 10.97 5.76
C ASP A 154 18.06 9.86 4.90
N ALA A 155 17.33 8.95 5.54
CA ALA A 155 16.58 7.91 4.84
C ALA A 155 15.43 8.49 3.99
N PHE A 156 14.78 9.54 4.49
CA PHE A 156 13.75 10.26 3.73
C PHE A 156 14.35 10.87 2.46
N GLU A 157 15.41 11.66 2.59
CA GLU A 157 16.12 12.30 1.47
C GLU A 157 16.62 11.28 0.45
N GLU A 158 17.18 10.16 0.93
CA GLU A 158 17.60 9.09 0.04
C GLU A 158 16.42 8.52 -0.76
N VAL A 159 15.32 8.16 -0.09
CA VAL A 159 14.16 7.52 -0.72
C VAL A 159 13.46 8.43 -1.71
N VAL A 160 13.28 9.71 -1.39
CA VAL A 160 12.60 10.65 -2.30
C VAL A 160 13.44 10.97 -3.54
N ASN A 161 14.77 10.82 -3.47
CA ASN A 161 15.68 10.98 -4.61
C ASN A 161 15.89 9.70 -5.43
N ARG A 162 15.42 8.53 -4.95
CA ARG A 162 15.48 7.27 -5.71
C ARG A 162 14.54 7.30 -6.92
N LYS A 163 14.85 6.42 -7.88
CA LYS A 163 14.07 6.18 -9.10
C LYS A 163 13.27 4.88 -9.02
N ALA A 164 13.00 4.39 -7.82
CA ALA A 164 12.26 3.17 -7.59
C ALA A 164 11.50 3.26 -6.26
N VAL A 165 10.26 2.78 -6.22
CA VAL A 165 9.43 2.81 -5.00
C VAL A 165 8.53 1.58 -4.90
N HIS A 166 8.23 1.15 -3.68
CA HIS A 166 7.17 0.17 -3.41
C HIS A 166 5.79 0.83 -3.46
N MET A 167 4.96 0.42 -4.41
CA MET A 167 3.64 0.99 -4.60
C MET A 167 2.55 0.23 -3.84
N PHE A 168 1.40 0.90 -3.67
CA PHE A 168 0.12 0.34 -3.22
C PHE A 168 -0.02 0.07 -1.71
N ASN A 169 0.88 0.50 -0.84
CA ASN A 169 0.80 0.21 0.59
C ASN A 169 0.55 -1.29 0.90
N MET A 170 1.10 -2.20 0.08
CA MET A 170 0.98 -3.64 0.26
C MET A 170 2.20 -4.17 0.99
N LEU A 171 1.98 -5.00 2.01
CA LEU A 171 3.02 -5.55 2.87
C LEU A 171 2.53 -6.87 3.47
N ILE A 172 3.41 -7.85 3.65
CA ILE A 172 3.21 -8.96 4.59
C ILE A 172 4.47 -9.04 5.45
N ALA A 173 4.36 -9.00 6.76
CA ALA A 173 5.51 -9.01 7.65
C ALA A 173 5.25 -9.79 8.94
N LYS A 174 6.33 -10.11 9.66
CA LYS A 174 6.25 -10.52 11.07
C LYS A 174 5.51 -9.45 11.87
N SER A 175 4.75 -9.85 12.89
CA SER A 175 3.88 -8.92 13.63
C SER A 175 4.63 -7.71 14.17
N GLU A 176 5.83 -7.93 14.74
CA GLU A 176 6.65 -6.85 15.31
C GLU A 176 7.00 -5.78 14.27
N VAL A 177 7.37 -6.18 13.05
CA VAL A 177 7.67 -5.27 11.93
C VAL A 177 6.42 -4.55 11.46
N PHE A 178 5.31 -5.28 11.26
CA PHE A 178 4.04 -4.68 10.84
C PHE A 178 3.54 -3.64 11.86
N ASP A 179 3.58 -4.00 13.14
CA ASP A 179 3.06 -3.17 14.23
C ASP A 179 3.96 -1.94 14.46
N SER A 180 5.30 -2.11 14.44
CA SER A 180 6.25 -0.99 14.59
C SER A 180 6.18 -0.01 13.42
N TYR A 181 6.07 -0.51 12.17
CA TYR A 181 5.86 0.34 11.00
C TYR A 181 4.54 1.11 11.12
N THR A 182 3.47 0.41 11.49
CA THR A 182 2.14 1.02 11.61
C THR A 182 2.14 2.10 12.70
N GLU A 183 2.74 1.83 13.85
CA GLU A 183 2.88 2.82 14.92
C GLU A 183 3.63 4.08 14.46
N TRP A 184 4.80 3.89 13.85
CA TRP A 184 5.59 5.02 13.34
C TRP A 184 4.81 5.85 12.30
N LEU A 185 4.17 5.18 11.33
CA LEU A 185 3.37 5.85 10.31
C LEU A 185 2.22 6.66 10.93
N PHE A 186 1.53 6.10 11.93
CA PHE A 186 0.42 6.75 12.62
C PHE A 186 0.85 7.78 13.68
N ASN A 187 2.15 7.93 13.97
CA ASN A 187 2.67 9.08 14.70
C ASN A 187 3.01 10.27 13.78
N ILE A 188 3.14 10.04 12.47
CA ILE A 188 3.44 11.05 11.45
C ILE A 188 2.17 11.57 10.78
N LEU A 189 1.36 10.68 10.20
CA LEU A 189 0.22 11.09 9.36
C LEU A 189 -0.80 12.00 10.08
N PRO A 190 -1.14 11.80 11.37
CA PRO A 190 -2.01 12.73 12.08
C PRO A 190 -1.41 14.12 12.29
N GLU A 191 -0.09 14.26 12.33
CA GLU A 191 0.57 15.57 12.39
C GLU A 191 0.55 16.26 11.01
N VAL A 192 0.70 15.50 9.92
CA VAL A 192 0.51 16.01 8.55
C VAL A 192 -0.95 16.46 8.36
N GLU A 193 -1.92 15.66 8.81
CA GLU A 193 -3.35 15.97 8.72
C GLU A 193 -3.74 17.27 9.42
N LYS A 194 -3.04 17.67 10.48
CA LYS A 194 -3.27 18.95 11.18
C LYS A 194 -2.75 20.16 10.40
N ARG A 195 -1.80 19.96 9.49
CA ARG A 195 -1.03 21.03 8.84
C ARG A 195 -1.42 21.25 7.37
N VAL A 196 -2.07 20.27 6.74
CA VAL A 196 -2.51 20.36 5.34
C VAL A 196 -4.01 20.59 5.27
N ASP A 197 -4.44 21.63 4.55
CA ASP A 197 -5.85 21.85 4.24
C ASP A 197 -6.22 21.16 2.92
N ILE A 198 -7.12 20.18 3.01
CA ILE A 198 -7.62 19.42 1.86
C ILE A 198 -9.08 19.76 1.52
N SER A 199 -9.68 20.82 2.06
CA SER A 199 -11.11 21.13 1.85
C SER A 199 -11.45 21.25 0.36
N GLU A 200 -10.59 21.95 -0.38
CA GLU A 200 -10.73 22.25 -1.81
C GLU A 200 -10.14 21.16 -2.71
N TYR A 201 -9.52 20.13 -2.14
CA TYR A 201 -8.96 19.04 -2.94
C TYR A 201 -10.09 18.22 -3.58
N SER A 202 -9.83 17.72 -4.79
CA SER A 202 -10.72 16.77 -5.45
C SER A 202 -10.88 15.49 -4.62
N THR A 203 -11.96 14.73 -4.83
CA THR A 203 -12.16 13.44 -4.15
C THR A 203 -10.98 12.48 -4.32
N TYR A 204 -10.25 12.57 -5.44
CA TYR A 204 -9.06 11.75 -5.67
C TYR A 204 -7.87 12.25 -4.85
N GLU A 205 -7.61 13.56 -4.87
CA GLU A 205 -6.48 14.18 -4.16
C GLU A 205 -6.67 14.18 -2.64
N LYS A 206 -7.91 14.13 -2.14
CA LYS A 206 -8.20 13.94 -0.70
C LYS A 206 -7.59 12.66 -0.11
N ARG A 207 -7.18 11.71 -0.95
CA ARG A 207 -6.48 10.47 -0.58
C ARG A 207 -4.99 10.67 -0.24
N ILE A 208 -4.57 11.91 -0.06
CA ILE A 208 -3.18 12.34 0.15
C ILE A 208 -2.41 11.48 1.17
N PHE A 209 -3.03 11.08 2.29
CA PHE A 209 -2.35 10.28 3.32
C PHE A 209 -2.03 8.87 2.84
N GLY A 210 -2.87 8.30 1.99
CA GLY A 210 -2.57 7.03 1.31
C GLY A 210 -1.47 7.16 0.26
N PHE A 211 -1.30 8.33 -0.37
CA PHE A 211 -0.21 8.56 -1.33
C PHE A 211 1.12 8.79 -0.62
N ILE A 212 1.14 9.62 0.43
CA ILE A 212 2.33 9.88 1.25
C ILE A 212 2.84 8.57 1.85
N SER A 213 1.95 7.71 2.36
CA SER A 213 2.35 6.45 3.00
C SER A 213 3.08 5.48 2.08
N GLU A 214 2.84 5.53 0.76
CA GLU A 214 3.56 4.69 -0.20
C GLU A 214 5.06 5.03 -0.20
N ILE A 215 5.42 6.31 -0.06
CA ILE A 215 6.81 6.75 0.08
C ILE A 215 7.33 6.45 1.49
N LEU A 216 6.52 6.73 2.52
CA LEU A 216 6.95 6.55 3.92
C LEU A 216 7.21 5.08 4.29
N LEU A 217 6.58 4.13 3.58
CA LEU A 217 6.93 2.71 3.69
C LEU A 217 8.42 2.51 3.39
N ASP A 218 8.91 3.03 2.27
CA ASP A 218 10.32 2.88 1.88
C ASP A 218 11.26 3.61 2.83
N VAL A 219 10.86 4.79 3.32
CA VAL A 219 11.63 5.55 4.32
C VAL A 219 11.82 4.72 5.59
N TRP A 220 10.75 4.10 6.09
CA TRP A 220 10.82 3.29 7.31
C TRP A 220 11.68 2.04 7.12
N PHE A 221 11.49 1.33 6.01
CA PHE A 221 12.29 0.15 5.67
C PHE A 221 13.77 0.49 5.47
N GLU A 222 14.08 1.61 4.84
CA GLU A 222 15.45 2.09 4.66
C GLU A 222 16.10 2.42 6.00
N LYS A 223 15.44 3.22 6.84
CA LYS A 223 16.00 3.61 8.13
C LYS A 223 16.25 2.41 9.05
N ASN A 224 15.31 1.46 9.08
CA ASN A 224 15.34 0.34 10.03
C ASN A 224 16.08 -0.89 9.48
N GLN A 225 16.55 -0.83 8.21
CA GLN A 225 17.32 -1.91 7.58
C GLN A 225 16.62 -3.26 7.65
N ILE A 226 15.29 -3.26 7.51
CA ILE A 226 14.46 -4.45 7.62
C ILE A 226 14.77 -5.39 6.47
N LYS A 227 14.99 -6.68 6.77
CA LYS A 227 15.24 -7.66 5.73
C LYS A 227 13.94 -8.06 5.05
N TYR A 228 13.80 -7.77 3.75
CA TYR A 228 12.62 -8.15 2.97
C TYR A 228 12.95 -8.91 1.71
N THR A 229 11.91 -9.54 1.15
CA THR A 229 11.91 -10.10 -0.20
C THR A 229 10.79 -9.48 -1.02
N GLU A 230 10.95 -9.40 -2.34
CA GLU A 230 9.97 -8.82 -3.24
C GLU A 230 9.22 -9.90 -4.02
N LEU A 231 7.91 -9.73 -4.19
CA LEU A 231 7.08 -10.60 -5.03
C LEU A 231 6.28 -9.81 -6.07
N PRO A 232 6.03 -10.38 -7.27
CA PRO A 232 5.16 -9.77 -8.26
C PRO A 232 3.73 -9.60 -7.73
N VAL A 233 3.04 -8.56 -8.19
CA VAL A 233 1.63 -8.30 -7.86
C VAL A 233 0.72 -8.71 -9.02
N LEU A 234 -0.30 -9.52 -8.72
CA LEU A 234 -1.37 -9.90 -9.63
C LEU A 234 -2.47 -8.84 -9.64
N PHE A 235 -2.82 -8.37 -10.83
CA PHE A 235 -3.95 -7.44 -11.03
C PHE A 235 -5.18 -8.23 -11.51
N MET A 236 -6.25 -8.19 -10.72
CA MET A 236 -7.47 -8.99 -10.97
C MET A 236 -8.42 -8.35 -11.98
N GLY A 237 -8.34 -7.03 -12.19
CA GLY A 237 -9.12 -6.32 -13.21
C GLY A 237 -8.54 -6.49 -14.62
N LYS A 238 -9.38 -6.30 -15.66
CA LYS A 238 -8.93 -6.25 -17.06
C LYS A 238 -7.85 -5.18 -17.23
N GLN A 239 -6.62 -5.59 -17.51
CA GLN A 239 -5.52 -4.68 -17.86
C GLN A 239 -5.50 -4.52 -19.37
N ASN A 240 -5.85 -3.33 -19.88
CA ASN A 240 -5.76 -3.05 -21.31
C ASN A 240 -4.30 -2.75 -21.68
N TRP A 241 -3.50 -3.80 -21.83
CA TRP A 241 -2.06 -3.71 -22.11
C TRP A 241 -1.75 -3.02 -23.43
N PHE A 242 -2.55 -3.25 -24.47
CA PHE A 242 -2.40 -2.54 -25.75
C PHE A 242 -2.55 -1.03 -25.59
N ARG A 243 -3.55 -0.58 -24.82
CA ARG A 243 -3.71 0.85 -24.51
C ARG A 243 -2.57 1.39 -23.65
N LYS A 244 -2.09 0.63 -22.66
CA LYS A 244 -0.96 1.05 -21.81
C LYS A 244 0.35 1.17 -22.61
N ILE A 245 0.64 0.21 -23.48
CA ILE A 245 1.82 0.21 -24.35
C ILE A 245 1.71 1.34 -25.37
N GLY A 246 0.56 1.50 -26.03
CA GLY A 246 0.31 2.60 -26.95
C GLY A 246 0.47 3.98 -26.30
N LEU A 247 -0.10 4.18 -25.10
CA LEU A 247 0.08 5.41 -24.32
C LEU A 247 1.53 5.61 -23.87
N PHE A 248 2.26 4.55 -23.54
CA PHE A 248 3.68 4.64 -23.20
C PHE A 248 4.51 5.13 -24.40
N PHE A 249 4.29 4.58 -25.60
CA PHE A 249 4.96 5.05 -26.82
C PHE A 249 4.57 6.49 -27.18
N LEU A 250 3.28 6.84 -27.11
CA LEU A 250 2.82 8.20 -27.37
C LEU A 250 3.42 9.22 -26.38
N ARG A 251 3.58 8.85 -25.11
CA ARG A 251 4.26 9.68 -24.11
C ARG A 251 5.75 9.84 -24.41
N LYS A 252 6.44 8.75 -24.80
CA LYS A 252 7.86 8.80 -25.19
C LYS A 252 8.09 9.68 -26.44
N MET A 253 7.09 9.79 -27.30
CA MET A 253 7.11 10.64 -28.51
C MET A 253 6.57 12.06 -28.28
N GLY A 254 6.17 12.43 -27.06
CA GLY A 254 5.64 13.76 -26.74
C GLY A 254 4.22 14.06 -27.26
N LEU A 255 3.49 13.05 -27.73
CA LEU A 255 2.21 13.19 -28.44
C LEU A 255 0.97 13.04 -27.55
N SER A 256 1.13 12.93 -26.24
CA SER A 256 0.02 12.78 -25.28
C SER A 256 0.29 13.58 -24.01
N LYS A 257 -0.65 14.48 -23.65
CA LYS A 257 -0.69 15.10 -22.32
C LYS A 257 -1.18 14.07 -21.28
N LYS A 258 -0.57 14.08 -20.09
CA LYS A 258 -0.86 13.17 -18.97
C LYS A 258 -2.36 13.23 -18.62
N ALA A 259 -3.03 12.08 -18.55
CA ALA A 259 -4.31 11.97 -17.86
C ALA A 259 -4.01 11.71 -16.38
N VAL A 260 -4.58 12.55 -15.52
CA VAL A 260 -4.69 12.38 -14.06
C VAL A 260 -5.31 11.02 -13.74
#